data_AF-A0AAV2VK00-F1
#
_entry.id   AF-A0AAV2VK00-F1
#
_cell.length_a   1.000
_cell.length_b   1.000
_cell.length_c   1.000
_cell.angle_alpha   90.00
_cell.angle_beta   90.00
_cell.angle_gamma   90.00
#
_symmetry.space_group_name_H-M   'P 1'
#
loop_
_entity.id
_entity.type
_entity.pdbx_description
1 polymer ?
#
loop_
_entity_poly.entity_id
_entity_poly.type
_entity_poly.pdbx_seq_one_letter_code
_entity_poly.pdbx_strand_id
1 'polypeptide(L)'
;MTPSDNSKTSRLKHPLSQRASALVIAISIVFMISGVVNQGFSRFTFAIPFAITFIFAIRQFSHLTKAVITVPTLLVMLTLSLNQGKSKLFYPWIGNGFIASCGWSIVEDSSSPWGSNILSLEHESEFINGQEGRKVRPLPCGSILVLEEVKVRHPELSELYYPVFATSKGEKVTFSHWAFNKAMKSNTLINDGIKVENGFQSKWSLYLGKLMMWPMIPLIPLWVILPF
;
A
#
# COMPACT_ATOMS: atom_id res chain seq x y z
N MET A 1 38.46 58.14 -16.73
CA MET A 1 37.94 56.80 -17.04
C MET A 1 38.09 55.95 -15.79
N THR A 2 37.02 55.88 -15.02
CA THR A 2 36.91 55.03 -13.82
C THR A 2 36.64 53.59 -14.28
N PRO A 3 37.31 52.57 -13.72
CA PRO A 3 36.89 51.20 -13.91
C PRO A 3 35.69 50.92 -12.99
N SER A 4 34.59 50.52 -13.62
CA SER A 4 33.35 50.07 -12.99
C SER A 4 33.59 48.81 -12.15
N ASP A 5 33.30 48.89 -10.86
CA ASP A 5 33.17 47.77 -9.94
C ASP A 5 32.09 46.80 -10.46
N ASN A 6 32.52 45.71 -11.09
CA ASN A 6 31.68 44.56 -11.32
C ASN A 6 31.44 43.87 -9.98
N SER A 7 30.39 44.32 -9.30
CA SER A 7 29.79 43.64 -8.15
C SER A 7 29.43 42.21 -8.54
N LYS A 8 30.31 41.27 -8.18
CA LYS A 8 29.95 39.88 -8.00
C LYS A 8 28.91 39.85 -6.90
N THR A 9 27.65 39.94 -7.28
CA THR A 9 26.50 39.51 -6.49
C THR A 9 26.66 38.02 -6.26
N SER A 10 27.51 37.68 -5.29
CA SER A 10 27.45 36.39 -4.63
C SER A 10 26.01 36.25 -4.17
N ARG A 11 25.25 35.36 -4.84
CA ARG A 11 23.96 34.92 -4.34
C ARG A 11 24.25 34.20 -3.03
N LEU A 12 24.33 34.96 -1.95
CA LEU A 12 24.12 34.48 -0.60
C LEU A 12 22.73 33.86 -0.62
N LYS A 13 22.67 32.55 -0.91
CA LYS A 13 21.48 31.74 -0.70
C LYS A 13 21.13 31.89 0.76
N HIS A 14 20.12 32.70 1.04
CA HIS A 14 19.70 33.01 2.40
C HIS A 14 19.51 31.69 3.16
N PRO A 15 20.03 31.53 4.38
CA PRO A 15 19.90 30.28 5.15
C PRO A 15 18.43 29.88 5.37
N LEU A 16 17.51 30.86 5.34
CA LEU A 16 16.06 30.67 5.34
C LEU A 16 15.54 29.97 4.06
N SER A 17 16.07 30.31 2.87
CA SER A 17 15.72 29.67 1.60
C SER A 17 16.17 28.20 1.57
N GLN A 18 17.37 27.90 2.09
CA GLN A 18 17.86 26.53 2.15
C GLN A 18 17.04 25.65 3.12
N ARG A 19 16.64 26.19 4.27
CA ARG A 19 15.79 25.49 5.25
C ARG A 19 14.39 25.24 4.70
N ALA A 20 13.78 26.23 4.05
CA ALA A 20 12.48 26.08 3.40
C ALA A 20 12.52 24.98 2.33
N SER A 21 13.56 24.93 1.50
CA SER A 21 13.68 23.88 0.49
C SER A 21 14.00 22.49 1.07
N ALA A 22 14.71 22.40 2.20
CA ALA A 22 14.91 21.13 2.89
C ALA A 22 13.58 20.56 3.42
N LEU A 23 12.71 21.43 3.96
CA LEU A 23 11.37 21.04 4.39
C LEU A 23 10.51 20.57 3.20
N VAL A 24 10.53 21.31 2.09
CA VAL A 24 9.83 20.92 0.86
C VAL A 24 10.31 19.56 0.35
N ILE A 25 11.63 19.33 0.33
CA ILE A 25 12.21 18.03 -0.05
C ILE A 25 11.70 16.92 0.87
N ALA A 26 11.71 17.14 2.20
CA ALA A 26 11.24 16.14 3.15
C ALA A 26 9.76 15.79 2.95
N ILE A 27 8.91 16.80 2.76
CA ILE A 27 7.48 16.62 2.46
C ILE A 27 7.32 15.83 1.16
N SER A 28 8.02 16.24 0.09
CA SER A 28 7.95 15.54 -1.19
C SER A 28 8.37 14.07 -1.07
N ILE A 29 9.43 13.76 -0.32
CA ILE A 29 9.86 12.37 -0.08
C ILE A 29 8.75 11.58 0.62
N VAL A 30 8.14 12.12 1.68
CA VAL A 30 7.05 11.45 2.40
C VAL A 30 5.87 11.14 1.48
N PHE A 31 5.44 12.10 0.66
CA PHE A 31 4.33 11.91 -0.26
C PHE A 31 4.68 10.96 -1.42
N MET A 32 5.91 10.98 -1.93
CA MET A 32 6.34 9.99 -2.93
C MET A 32 6.39 8.57 -2.35
N ILE A 33 6.93 8.39 -1.13
CA ILE A 33 6.94 7.09 -0.44
C ILE A 33 5.49 6.63 -0.17
N SER A 34 4.62 7.55 0.24
CA SER A 34 3.20 7.28 0.40
C SER A 34 2.53 6.82 -0.91
N GLY A 35 2.87 7.43 -2.06
CA GLY A 35 2.46 6.99 -3.39
C GLY A 35 2.84 5.55 -3.70
N VAL A 36 4.06 5.15 -3.34
CA VAL A 36 4.55 3.77 -3.50
C VAL A 36 3.81 2.80 -2.58
N VAL A 37 3.55 3.21 -1.34
CA VAL A 37 2.90 2.38 -0.32
C VAL A 37 1.40 2.24 -0.55
N ASN A 38 0.79 3.24 -1.19
CA ASN A 38 -0.60 3.21 -1.58
C ASN A 38 -0.84 2.11 -2.62
N GLN A 39 -1.75 1.20 -2.31
CA GLN A 39 -2.08 0.07 -3.16
C GLN A 39 -3.34 0.28 -3.99
N GLY A 40 -3.97 1.47 -4.03
CA GLY A 40 -5.18 1.78 -4.83
C GLY A 40 -5.04 2.74 -5.98
N PHE A 41 -6.13 3.05 -6.69
CA PHE A 41 -6.10 3.82 -7.95
C PHE A 41 -5.29 5.13 -7.90
N SER A 42 -5.23 5.81 -6.74
CA SER A 42 -4.44 7.04 -6.58
C SER A 42 -2.92 6.85 -6.53
N ARG A 43 -2.39 5.60 -6.50
CA ARG A 43 -0.97 5.19 -6.28
C ARG A 43 0.06 6.26 -6.63
N PHE A 44 0.63 6.15 -7.83
CA PHE A 44 1.68 7.00 -8.35
C PHE A 44 1.14 8.31 -8.88
N THR A 45 -0.11 8.32 -9.37
CA THR A 45 -0.69 9.48 -10.04
C THR A 45 -0.71 10.71 -9.13
N PHE A 46 -1.08 10.55 -7.85
CA PHE A 46 -1.09 11.67 -6.91
C PHE A 46 0.30 11.99 -6.32
N ALA A 47 1.27 11.08 -6.47
CA ALA A 47 2.66 11.34 -6.11
C ALA A 47 3.43 12.16 -7.17
N ILE A 48 2.95 12.22 -8.43
CA ILE A 48 3.65 12.91 -9.53
C ILE A 48 3.97 14.37 -9.18
N PRO A 49 3.05 15.20 -8.67
CA PRO A 49 3.38 16.59 -8.41
C PRO A 49 4.45 16.75 -7.33
N PHE A 50 4.51 15.85 -6.34
CA PHE A 50 5.57 15.84 -5.33
C PHE A 50 6.93 15.43 -5.91
N ALA A 51 6.96 14.50 -6.86
CA ALA A 51 8.18 14.18 -7.59
C ALA A 51 8.67 15.38 -8.40
N ILE A 52 7.76 16.12 -9.04
CA ILE A 52 8.10 17.36 -9.75
C ILE A 52 8.66 18.39 -8.76
N THR A 53 7.99 18.65 -7.63
CA THR A 53 8.48 19.58 -6.59
C THR A 53 9.85 19.16 -6.08
N PHE A 54 10.07 17.88 -5.81
CA PHE A 54 11.34 17.35 -5.36
C PHE A 54 12.47 17.67 -6.33
N ILE A 55 12.25 17.42 -7.63
CA ILE A 55 13.23 17.71 -8.69
C ILE A 55 13.56 19.21 -8.72
N PHE A 56 12.56 20.09 -8.61
CA PHE A 56 12.80 21.54 -8.59
C PHE A 56 13.51 21.99 -7.31
N ALA A 57 13.06 21.55 -6.14
CA ALA A 57 13.60 21.95 -4.85
C ALA A 57 15.03 21.46 -4.63
N ILE A 58 15.41 20.30 -5.19
CA ILE A 58 16.76 19.75 -5.03
C ILE A 58 17.79 20.40 -5.96
N ARG A 59 17.37 21.08 -7.04
CA ARG A 59 18.26 21.69 -8.06
C ARG A 59 19.26 22.66 -7.46
N GLN A 60 18.89 23.38 -6.41
CA GLN A 60 19.75 24.38 -5.77
C GLN A 60 20.87 23.78 -4.91
N PHE A 61 20.88 22.48 -4.63
CA PHE A 61 21.91 21.84 -3.82
C PHE A 61 23.11 21.37 -4.67
N SER A 62 24.22 21.07 -4.00
CA SER A 62 25.42 20.51 -4.66
C SER A 62 25.13 19.14 -5.28
N HIS A 63 25.94 18.72 -6.26
CA HIS A 63 25.82 17.38 -6.88
C HIS A 63 25.94 16.25 -5.86
N LEU A 64 26.84 16.38 -4.88
CA LEU A 64 27.01 15.42 -3.80
C LEU A 64 25.73 15.30 -2.96
N THR A 65 25.19 16.44 -2.51
CA THR A 65 23.95 16.48 -1.70
C THR A 65 22.76 15.89 -2.46
N LYS A 66 22.65 16.18 -3.77
CA LYS A 66 21.63 15.58 -4.63
C LYS A 66 21.74 14.06 -4.64
N ALA A 67 22.93 13.52 -4.86
CA ALA A 67 23.13 12.07 -4.86
C ALA A 67 22.79 11.44 -3.51
N VAL A 68 23.26 12.04 -2.41
CA VAL A 68 23.03 11.55 -1.03
C VAL A 68 21.54 11.55 -0.65
N ILE A 69 20.71 12.44 -1.19
CA ILE A 69 19.27 12.44 -0.92
C ILE A 69 18.52 11.53 -1.90
N THR A 70 18.81 11.64 -3.20
CA THR A 70 18.06 10.94 -4.25
C THR A 70 18.29 9.43 -4.22
N VAL A 71 19.53 8.97 -4.05
CA VAL A 71 19.85 7.54 -4.12
C VAL A 71 19.17 6.75 -3.00
N PRO A 72 19.26 7.14 -1.70
CA PRO A 72 18.53 6.45 -0.64
C PRO A 72 17.01 6.50 -0.82
N THR A 73 16.48 7.64 -1.27
CA THR A 73 15.05 7.81 -1.54
C THR A 73 14.56 6.79 -2.57
N LEU A 74 15.28 6.67 -3.70
CA LEU A 74 14.96 5.69 -4.74
C LEU A 74 15.09 4.25 -4.24
N LEU A 75 16.13 3.96 -3.45
CA LEU A 75 16.34 2.61 -2.91
C LEU A 75 15.22 2.19 -1.96
N VAL A 76 14.77 3.09 -1.08
CA VAL A 76 13.60 2.87 -0.22
C VAL A 76 12.34 2.63 -1.07
N MET A 77 12.07 3.47 -2.07
CA MET A 77 10.91 3.30 -2.96
C MET A 77 10.93 1.97 -3.72
N LEU A 78 12.08 1.59 -4.26
CA LEU A 78 12.24 0.32 -4.97
C LEU A 78 11.97 -0.86 -4.03
N THR A 79 12.57 -0.83 -2.83
CA THR A 79 12.37 -1.87 -1.81
C THR A 79 10.91 -2.00 -1.42
N LEU A 80 10.22 -0.86 -1.23
CA LEU A 80 8.81 -0.84 -0.88
C LEU A 80 7.88 -1.23 -2.03
N SER A 81 8.29 -1.08 -3.29
CA SER A 81 7.49 -1.46 -4.46
C SER A 81 7.55 -2.97 -4.73
N LEU A 82 8.65 -3.62 -4.35
CA LEU A 82 8.87 -5.03 -4.62
C LEU A 82 8.07 -5.93 -3.67
N ASN A 83 7.35 -6.90 -4.25
CA ASN A 83 6.67 -7.97 -3.51
C ASN A 83 5.75 -7.49 -2.37
N GLN A 84 5.08 -6.34 -2.52
CA GLN A 84 4.20 -5.76 -1.50
C GLN A 84 3.19 -6.76 -0.92
N GLY A 85 2.53 -7.55 -1.79
CA GLY A 85 1.55 -8.57 -1.40
C GLY A 85 2.11 -9.71 -0.54
N LYS A 86 3.43 -9.94 -0.57
CA LYS A 86 4.13 -10.99 0.19
C LYS A 86 4.95 -10.43 1.37
N SER A 87 5.01 -9.12 1.51
CA SER A 87 5.89 -8.47 2.45
C SER A 87 5.25 -8.39 3.83
N LYS A 88 5.93 -8.96 4.83
CA LYS A 88 5.56 -8.79 6.25
C LYS A 88 5.58 -7.34 6.72
N LEU A 89 6.29 -6.47 5.99
CA LEU A 89 6.30 -5.03 6.27
C LEU A 89 4.91 -4.42 6.07
N PHE A 90 4.21 -4.85 5.01
CA PHE A 90 2.85 -4.38 4.70
C PHE A 90 1.78 -5.23 5.37
N TYR A 91 2.01 -6.54 5.46
CA TYR A 91 1.05 -7.52 5.97
C TYR A 91 1.73 -8.40 7.03
N PRO A 92 1.76 -7.94 8.30
CA PRO A 92 2.57 -8.59 9.35
C PRO A 92 2.14 -10.03 9.66
N TRP A 93 0.93 -10.39 9.25
CA TRP A 93 0.31 -11.69 9.51
C TRP A 93 0.67 -12.77 8.48
N ILE A 94 1.46 -12.45 7.46
CA ILE A 94 1.94 -13.43 6.49
C ILE A 94 2.76 -14.51 7.22
N GLY A 95 2.43 -15.77 6.95
CA GLY A 95 2.97 -16.96 7.58
C GLY A 95 2.21 -17.41 8.84
N ASN A 96 1.22 -16.65 9.32
CA ASN A 96 0.43 -17.06 10.46
C ASN A 96 -0.67 -18.04 10.06
N GLY A 97 -0.92 -19.02 10.94
CA GLY A 97 -2.04 -19.96 10.81
C GLY A 97 -3.33 -19.39 11.40
N PHE A 98 -4.44 -19.64 10.72
CA PHE A 98 -5.78 -19.28 11.11
C PHE A 98 -6.60 -20.56 11.21
N ILE A 99 -7.37 -20.71 12.29
CA ILE A 99 -8.20 -21.88 12.49
C ILE A 99 -9.59 -21.57 11.94
N ALA A 100 -10.00 -22.32 10.91
CA ALA A 100 -11.35 -22.25 10.37
C ALA A 100 -12.30 -23.08 11.23
N SER A 101 -13.41 -22.48 11.66
CA SER A 101 -14.49 -23.20 12.36
C SER A 101 -15.19 -24.20 11.42
N CYS A 102 -16.27 -24.81 11.88
CA CYS A 102 -17.10 -25.63 11.01
C CYS A 102 -17.88 -24.72 10.03
N GLY A 103 -18.39 -25.27 8.93
CA GLY A 103 -19.26 -24.54 7.98
C GLY A 103 -18.53 -23.81 6.84
N TRP A 104 -17.22 -24.01 6.69
CA TRP A 104 -16.47 -23.50 5.55
C TRP A 104 -16.46 -24.49 4.39
N SER A 105 -16.54 -23.96 3.17
CA SER A 105 -16.44 -24.74 1.94
C SER A 105 -15.52 -24.07 0.93
N ILE A 106 -14.71 -24.88 0.25
CA ILE A 106 -13.93 -24.49 -0.91
C ILE A 106 -14.84 -24.55 -2.13
N VAL A 107 -14.93 -23.44 -2.85
CA VAL A 107 -15.76 -23.26 -4.04
C VAL A 107 -14.83 -23.08 -5.24
N GLU A 108 -14.91 -24.02 -6.18
CA GLU A 108 -14.24 -23.88 -7.47
C GLU A 108 -15.16 -23.09 -8.39
N ASP A 109 -14.81 -21.82 -8.61
CA ASP A 109 -15.50 -20.90 -9.50
C ASP A 109 -14.59 -20.56 -10.68
N SER A 110 -15.00 -20.95 -11.89
CA SER A 110 -14.28 -20.65 -13.13
C SER A 110 -14.23 -19.15 -13.44
N SER A 111 -15.08 -18.35 -12.79
CA SER A 111 -15.09 -16.88 -12.89
C SER A 111 -14.18 -16.19 -11.88
N SER A 112 -13.40 -16.94 -11.09
CA SER A 112 -12.45 -16.38 -10.12
C SER A 112 -11.53 -15.35 -10.80
N PRO A 113 -11.45 -14.11 -10.28
CA PRO A 113 -10.62 -13.07 -10.86
C PRO A 113 -9.12 -13.37 -10.78
N TRP A 114 -8.74 -14.45 -10.08
CA TRP A 114 -7.38 -14.89 -9.87
C TRP A 114 -7.01 -16.15 -10.69
N GLY A 115 -7.92 -16.60 -11.56
CA GLY A 115 -7.77 -17.82 -12.36
C GLY A 115 -8.04 -19.10 -11.56
N SER A 116 -7.88 -20.26 -12.21
CA SER A 116 -8.17 -21.59 -11.63
C SER A 116 -7.23 -22.01 -10.48
N ASN A 117 -6.13 -21.28 -10.26
CA ASN A 117 -5.10 -21.65 -9.29
C ASN A 117 -5.38 -21.13 -7.88
N ILE A 118 -6.36 -20.24 -7.70
CA ILE A 118 -6.79 -19.75 -6.40
C ILE A 118 -8.30 -19.92 -6.28
N LEU A 119 -8.69 -20.80 -5.37
CA LEU A 119 -10.06 -21.20 -5.12
C LEU A 119 -10.75 -20.21 -4.18
N SER A 120 -12.07 -20.12 -4.27
CA SER A 120 -12.85 -19.30 -3.34
C SER A 120 -13.12 -20.08 -2.06
N LEU A 121 -13.11 -19.41 -0.91
CA LEU A 121 -13.54 -19.97 0.36
C LEU A 121 -14.81 -19.25 0.82
N GLU A 122 -15.90 -19.97 1.03
CA GLU A 122 -17.19 -19.41 1.42
C GLU A 122 -17.69 -20.11 2.69
N HIS A 123 -18.24 -19.34 3.63
CA HIS A 123 -18.90 -19.89 4.81
C HIS A 123 -20.38 -20.11 4.52
N GLU A 124 -21.00 -21.15 5.07
CA GLU A 124 -22.41 -21.51 4.84
C GLU A 124 -23.38 -20.34 5.08
N SER A 125 -23.10 -19.45 6.03
CA SER A 125 -23.89 -18.23 6.28
C SER A 125 -23.86 -17.20 5.14
N GLU A 126 -22.97 -17.38 4.16
CA GLU A 126 -22.75 -16.50 3.02
C GLU A 126 -23.00 -17.20 1.68
N PHE A 127 -23.43 -18.47 1.71
CA PHE A 127 -23.74 -19.23 0.52
C PHE A 127 -24.92 -18.57 -0.20
N ILE A 128 -24.64 -17.91 -1.31
CA ILE A 128 -25.69 -17.42 -2.20
C ILE A 128 -26.16 -18.65 -2.99
N ASN A 129 -27.25 -19.27 -2.53
CA ASN A 129 -27.91 -20.35 -3.25
C ASN A 129 -28.20 -19.93 -4.70
N GLY A 130 -27.78 -20.75 -5.67
CA GLY A 130 -28.26 -20.63 -7.05
C GLY A 130 -27.23 -20.38 -8.16
N GLN A 131 -25.96 -20.75 -8.02
CA GLN A 131 -25.04 -20.78 -9.16
C GLN A 131 -24.77 -22.22 -9.63
N GLU A 132 -25.47 -22.61 -10.70
CA GLU A 132 -25.19 -23.84 -11.45
C GLU A 132 -23.72 -23.84 -11.93
N GLY A 133 -23.02 -24.96 -11.75
CA GLY A 133 -21.65 -25.16 -12.22
C GLY A 133 -20.53 -24.96 -11.18
N ARG A 134 -20.85 -24.56 -9.94
CA ARG A 134 -19.86 -24.49 -8.85
C ARG A 134 -19.59 -25.87 -8.25
N LYS A 135 -18.33 -26.30 -8.18
CA LYS A 135 -17.95 -27.48 -7.38
C LYS A 135 -17.65 -27.03 -5.96
N VAL A 136 -18.35 -27.62 -5.01
CA VAL A 136 -18.25 -27.29 -3.59
C VAL A 136 -17.63 -28.45 -2.83
N ARG A 137 -16.56 -28.19 -2.08
CA ARG A 137 -15.91 -29.16 -1.21
C ARG A 137 -15.89 -28.64 0.22
N PRO A 138 -16.48 -29.34 1.20
CA PRO A 138 -16.45 -28.89 2.59
C PRO A 138 -15.00 -28.89 3.11
N LEU A 139 -14.66 -27.85 3.87
CA LEU A 139 -13.40 -27.76 4.59
C LEU A 139 -13.59 -28.41 5.97
N PRO A 140 -12.72 -29.35 6.38
CA PRO A 140 -12.81 -29.97 7.69
C PRO A 140 -12.77 -28.91 8.81
N CYS A 141 -13.61 -29.08 9.82
CA CYS A 141 -13.63 -28.20 10.98
C CYS A 141 -12.28 -28.21 11.70
N GLY A 142 -11.80 -27.04 12.13
CA GLY A 142 -10.48 -26.89 12.75
C GLY A 142 -9.32 -26.91 11.75
N SER A 143 -9.59 -26.81 10.45
CA SER A 143 -8.54 -26.71 9.44
C SER A 143 -7.69 -25.47 9.65
N ILE A 144 -6.37 -25.64 9.55
CA ILE A 144 -5.40 -24.54 9.63
C ILE A 144 -5.19 -23.97 8.22
N LEU A 145 -5.39 -22.66 8.11
CA LEU A 145 -5.19 -21.86 6.91
C LEU A 145 -4.00 -20.92 7.14
N VAL A 146 -2.94 -21.04 6.36
CA VAL A 146 -1.75 -20.20 6.51
C VAL A 146 -1.81 -19.04 5.53
N LEU A 147 -1.78 -17.79 6.00
CA LEU A 147 -1.80 -16.62 5.12
C LEU A 147 -0.46 -16.52 4.37
N GLU A 148 -0.45 -16.72 3.05
CA GLU A 148 0.78 -16.65 2.25
C GLU A 148 1.02 -15.27 1.64
N GLU A 149 -0.04 -14.65 1.14
CA GLU A 149 0.03 -13.38 0.45
C GLU A 149 -1.31 -12.63 0.53
N VAL A 150 -1.27 -11.33 0.25
CA VAL A 150 -2.46 -10.51 0.05
C VAL A 150 -2.41 -9.98 -1.36
N LYS A 151 -3.42 -10.30 -2.15
CA LYS A 151 -3.59 -9.74 -3.49
C LYS A 151 -4.51 -8.53 -3.42
N VAL A 152 -4.19 -7.51 -4.20
CA VAL A 152 -4.99 -6.27 -4.27
C VAL A 152 -5.58 -6.12 -5.65
N ARG A 153 -6.88 -5.83 -5.69
CA ARG A 153 -7.65 -5.59 -6.90
C ARG A 153 -8.21 -4.19 -6.90
N HIS A 154 -8.38 -3.64 -8.11
CA HIS A 154 -8.82 -2.27 -8.33
C HIS A 154 -10.07 -2.17 -9.21
N PRO A 155 -11.24 -2.68 -8.76
CA PRO A 155 -12.46 -2.43 -9.49
C PRO A 155 -12.85 -0.96 -9.36
N GLU A 156 -12.99 -0.28 -10.50
CA GLU A 156 -13.68 1.02 -10.61
C GLU A 156 -13.27 2.05 -9.54
N LEU A 157 -11.96 2.25 -9.36
CA LEU A 157 -11.34 3.21 -8.43
C LEU A 157 -11.29 2.80 -6.95
N SER A 158 -11.80 1.63 -6.58
CA SER A 158 -11.75 1.12 -5.19
C SER A 158 -10.59 0.14 -4.97
N GLU A 159 -10.21 -0.06 -3.71
CA GLU A 159 -9.20 -1.06 -3.31
C GLU A 159 -9.88 -2.24 -2.63
N LEU A 160 -9.73 -3.43 -3.22
CA LEU A 160 -10.16 -4.67 -2.60
C LEU A 160 -8.96 -5.55 -2.27
N TYR A 161 -8.87 -5.92 -1.00
CA TYR A 161 -7.83 -6.79 -0.48
C TYR A 161 -8.35 -8.23 -0.43
N TYR A 162 -7.57 -9.16 -0.97
CA TYR A 162 -7.88 -10.58 -1.05
C TYR A 162 -6.76 -11.35 -0.37
N PRO A 163 -6.91 -11.73 0.90
CA PRO A 163 -5.99 -12.64 1.56
C PRO A 163 -5.98 -13.99 0.84
N VAL A 164 -4.80 -14.55 0.59
CA VAL A 164 -4.61 -15.87 0.00
C VAL A 164 -4.01 -16.77 1.06
N PHE A 165 -4.75 -17.81 1.42
CA PHE A 165 -4.34 -18.81 2.39
C PHE A 165 -3.94 -20.10 1.70
N ALA A 166 -2.94 -20.79 2.24
CA ALA A 166 -2.66 -22.19 1.92
C ALA A 166 -3.37 -23.09 2.93
N THR A 167 -4.05 -24.12 2.42
CA THR A 167 -4.58 -25.22 3.23
C THR A 167 -3.46 -26.20 3.60
N SER A 168 -3.72 -27.12 4.53
CA SER A 168 -2.79 -28.21 4.87
C SER A 168 -2.44 -29.12 3.67
N LYS A 169 -3.27 -29.12 2.62
CA LYS A 169 -3.03 -29.85 1.37
C LYS A 169 -2.25 -29.04 0.33
N GLY A 170 -1.84 -27.81 0.66
CA GLY A 170 -1.15 -26.89 -0.25
C GLY A 170 -2.05 -26.18 -1.27
N GLU A 171 -3.38 -26.32 -1.14
CA GLU A 171 -4.32 -25.61 -2.01
C GLU A 171 -4.40 -24.13 -1.62
N LYS A 172 -4.45 -23.23 -2.60
CA LYS A 172 -4.60 -21.79 -2.35
C LYS A 172 -6.06 -21.39 -2.39
N VAL A 173 -6.51 -20.77 -1.30
CA VAL A 173 -7.89 -20.33 -1.12
C VAL A 173 -7.93 -18.84 -0.78
N THR A 174 -8.97 -18.14 -1.23
CA THR A 174 -9.15 -16.71 -0.97
C THR A 174 -10.62 -16.37 -0.75
N PHE A 175 -10.86 -15.25 -0.08
CA PHE A 175 -12.18 -14.68 0.14
C PHE A 175 -12.05 -13.17 0.27
N SER A 176 -13.16 -12.44 0.18
CA SER A 176 -13.12 -10.97 0.21
C SER A 176 -12.67 -10.44 1.58
N HIS A 177 -12.07 -9.24 1.61
CA HIS A 177 -11.73 -8.56 2.86
C HIS A 177 -12.93 -8.41 3.81
N TRP A 178 -14.12 -8.16 3.26
CA TRP A 178 -15.35 -8.05 4.04
C TRP A 178 -15.72 -9.38 4.69
N ALA A 179 -15.69 -10.48 3.93
CA ALA A 179 -15.93 -11.82 4.45
C ALA A 179 -14.92 -12.19 5.55
N PHE A 180 -13.67 -11.77 5.42
CA PHE A 180 -12.69 -11.95 6.49
C PHE A 180 -13.00 -11.18 7.76
N ASN A 181 -13.26 -9.87 7.65
CA ASN A 181 -13.56 -9.07 8.83
C ASN A 181 -14.80 -9.59 9.56
N LYS A 182 -15.79 -10.05 8.79
CA LYS A 182 -16.99 -10.69 9.32
C LYS A 182 -16.64 -12.01 10.01
N ALA A 183 -15.88 -12.89 9.35
CA ALA A 183 -15.46 -14.18 9.89
C ALA A 183 -14.66 -14.07 11.20
N MET A 184 -13.74 -13.12 11.28
CA MET A 184 -12.99 -12.85 12.51
C MET A 184 -13.89 -12.29 13.62
N LYS A 185 -14.87 -11.43 13.30
CA LYS A 185 -15.83 -10.90 14.29
C LYS A 185 -16.81 -11.97 14.79
N SER A 186 -17.19 -12.90 13.92
CA SER A 186 -18.10 -14.01 14.25
C SER A 186 -17.37 -15.22 14.85
N ASN A 187 -16.04 -15.15 15.06
CA ASN A 187 -15.21 -16.27 15.51
C ASN A 187 -15.32 -17.52 14.63
N THR A 188 -15.67 -17.35 13.34
CA THR A 188 -15.64 -18.46 12.37
C THR A 188 -14.26 -18.63 11.73
N LEU A 189 -13.41 -17.62 11.87
CA LEU A 189 -11.98 -17.68 11.61
C LEU A 189 -11.24 -17.14 12.83
N ILE A 190 -10.36 -17.95 13.41
CA ILE A 190 -9.73 -17.66 14.70
C ILE A 190 -8.22 -17.51 14.52
N ASN A 191 -7.67 -16.42 15.04
CA ASN A 191 -6.23 -16.20 15.18
C ASN A 191 -5.97 -15.35 16.44
N ASP A 192 -5.20 -15.88 17.39
CA ASP A 192 -4.97 -15.23 18.69
C ASP A 192 -4.16 -13.93 18.60
N GLY A 193 -3.51 -13.67 17.47
CA GLY A 193 -2.67 -12.49 17.26
C GLY A 193 -3.42 -11.28 16.67
N ILE A 194 -4.55 -11.48 15.99
CA ILE A 194 -5.15 -10.44 15.13
C ILE A 194 -6.32 -9.76 15.82
N LYS A 195 -6.17 -8.45 16.06
CA LYS A 195 -7.29 -7.57 16.40
C LYS A 195 -7.92 -7.04 15.12
N VAL A 196 -9.21 -7.32 14.92
CA VAL A 196 -9.98 -7.01 13.69
C VAL A 196 -9.96 -5.54 13.31
N GLU A 197 -9.76 -4.63 14.27
CA GLU A 197 -9.85 -3.17 14.07
C GLU A 197 -8.95 -2.60 12.97
N ASN A 198 -7.84 -3.26 12.61
CA ASN A 198 -6.89 -2.74 11.60
C ASN A 198 -6.79 -3.60 10.34
N GLY A 199 -7.61 -4.65 10.20
CA GLY A 199 -7.54 -5.58 9.06
C GLY A 199 -6.19 -6.31 8.95
N PHE A 200 -5.79 -6.66 7.72
CA PHE A 200 -4.56 -7.41 7.41
C PHE A 200 -3.30 -6.55 7.33
N GLN A 201 -3.49 -5.25 7.13
CA GLN A 201 -2.42 -4.34 6.78
C GLN A 201 -1.77 -3.76 8.04
N SER A 202 -0.47 -3.51 7.98
CA SER A 202 0.24 -2.81 9.05
C SER A 202 -0.30 -1.39 9.22
N LYS A 203 -0.30 -0.90 10.47
CA LYS A 203 -0.76 0.47 10.77
C LYS A 203 0.02 1.53 9.99
N TRP A 204 1.35 1.38 9.89
CA TRP A 204 2.18 2.38 9.22
C TRP A 204 1.86 2.45 7.73
N SER A 205 1.71 1.32 7.03
CA SER A 205 1.41 1.34 5.59
C SER A 205 -0.01 1.82 5.32
N LEU A 206 -0.96 1.50 6.20
CA LEU A 206 -2.33 2.01 6.14
C LEU A 206 -2.36 3.53 6.27
N TYR A 207 -1.73 4.09 7.31
CA TYR A 207 -1.73 5.54 7.53
C TYR A 207 -0.93 6.30 6.49
N LEU A 208 0.22 5.75 6.07
CA LEU A 208 1.04 6.38 5.05
C LEU A 208 0.32 6.36 3.70
N GLY A 209 -0.30 5.25 3.30
CA GLY A 209 -1.09 5.16 2.07
C GLY A 209 -2.26 6.15 2.03
N LYS A 210 -2.90 6.41 3.18
CA LYS A 210 -3.98 7.40 3.30
C LYS A 210 -3.57 8.85 2.97
N LEU A 211 -2.28 9.19 2.98
CA LEU A 211 -1.85 10.52 2.52
C LEU A 211 -2.13 10.74 1.03
N MET A 212 -2.20 9.66 0.23
CA MET A 212 -2.63 9.71 -1.17
C MET A 212 -4.16 9.65 -1.35
N MET A 213 -4.94 9.56 -0.27
CA MET A 213 -6.40 9.72 -0.34
C MET A 213 -6.82 11.18 -0.16
N TRP A 214 -5.92 12.04 0.32
CA TRP A 214 -6.21 13.45 0.45
C TRP A 214 -6.28 14.10 -0.93
N PRO A 215 -7.34 14.88 -1.24
CA PRO A 215 -7.31 15.74 -2.41
C PRO A 215 -6.11 16.67 -2.25
N MET A 216 -5.31 16.78 -3.31
CA MET A 216 -4.11 17.63 -3.43
C MET A 216 -4.31 19.14 -3.11
N ILE A 217 -5.51 19.51 -2.70
CA ILE A 217 -6.05 20.85 -2.61
C ILE A 217 -5.40 21.73 -1.53
N PRO A 218 -4.96 21.26 -0.34
CA PRO A 218 -4.38 22.16 0.65
C PRO A 218 -2.87 22.39 0.49
N LEU A 219 -2.20 21.77 -0.49
CA LEU A 219 -0.77 21.98 -0.73
C LEU A 219 -0.46 22.97 -1.85
N ILE A 220 -1.40 23.20 -2.78
CA ILE A 220 -1.29 24.24 -3.82
C ILE A 220 -1.10 25.66 -3.23
N PRO A 221 -1.73 26.06 -2.10
CA PRO A 221 -1.48 27.37 -1.50
C PRO A 221 -0.03 27.56 -1.04
N LEU A 222 0.68 26.48 -0.69
CA LEU A 222 2.10 26.55 -0.32
C LEU A 222 3.01 26.79 -1.53
N TRP A 223 2.55 26.47 -2.75
CA TRP A 223 3.25 26.76 -4.01
C TRP A 223 3.12 28.23 -4.43
N VAL A 224 2.08 28.93 -3.98
CA VAL A 224 1.87 30.36 -4.29
C VAL A 224 2.69 31.27 -3.37
N ILE A 225 3.11 30.76 -2.20
CA ILE A 225 3.80 31.56 -1.16
C ILE A 225 5.33 31.43 -1.24
N LEU A 226 5.88 30.44 -1.96
CA LEU A 226 7.32 30.31 -2.16
C LEU A 226 7.76 31.08 -3.41
N PRO A 227 8.55 32.17 -3.28
CA PRO A 227 9.10 32.84 -4.45
C PRO A 227 10.17 31.91 -5.06
N PHE A 228 9.89 31.38 -6.24
CA PHE A 228 10.90 30.74 -7.09
C PHE A 228 11.81 31.79 -7.73
#